data_AF-A0A5D3C9N9-F1
#
_entry.id   AF-A0A5D3C9N9-F1
#
_cell.length_a   1.000
_cell.length_b   1.000
_cell.length_c   1.000
_cell.angle_alpha   90.00
_cell.angle_beta   90.00
_cell.angle_gamma   90.00
#
_symmetry.space_group_name_H-M   'P 1'
#
loop_
_entity.id
_entity.type
_entity.pdbx_description
1 polymer ?
#
loop_
_entity_poly.entity_id
_entity_poly.type
_entity_poly.pdbx_seq_one_letter_code
_entity_poly.pdbx_strand_id
1 'polypeptide(L)'
;MAFGPHRTTNYIRIQGNGIVGGLEKGKRGQKMKRINILEKADEMLTQKNIEAVLFKGKKMIENTNLEKLEVFAGEVIKEEERRKSSILPTVLLKQAAFPSPRTSSASATTLSTISSC
;
A
#
# COMPACT_ATOMS: atom_id res chain seq x y z
N MET A 1 -12.60 -3.00 -16.92
CA MET A 1 -11.76 -3.44 -15.78
C MET A 1 -12.62 -3.33 -14.52
N ALA A 2 -13.14 -4.45 -14.04
CA ALA A 2 -14.15 -4.47 -12.97
C ALA A 2 -13.46 -4.45 -11.60
N PHE A 3 -13.25 -3.25 -11.06
CA PHE A 3 -12.84 -3.09 -9.68
C PHE A 3 -14.12 -2.94 -8.84
N GLY A 4 -14.50 -4.01 -8.14
CA GLY A 4 -15.69 -4.02 -7.29
C GLY A 4 -15.53 -3.13 -6.04
N PRO A 5 -16.62 -2.94 -5.26
CA PRO A 5 -16.68 -2.03 -4.11
C PRO A 5 -15.70 -2.37 -2.96
N HIS A 6 -15.08 -3.55 -2.97
CA HIS A 6 -14.22 -4.05 -1.89
C HIS A 6 -12.78 -3.50 -1.92
N ARG A 7 -12.46 -2.60 -2.86
CA ARG A 7 -11.11 -1.97 -2.96
C ARG A 7 -10.99 -0.61 -2.30
N THR A 8 -12.05 -0.06 -1.71
CA THR A 8 -11.98 1.25 -1.04
C THR A 8 -11.26 1.18 0.32
N THR A 9 -11.31 0.03 0.99
CA THR A 9 -10.79 -0.14 2.37
C THR A 9 -9.43 -0.85 2.42
N ASN A 10 -9.19 -1.82 1.53
CA ASN A 10 -8.03 -2.72 1.61
C ASN A 10 -6.78 -2.17 0.89
N TYR A 11 -6.84 -0.94 0.39
CA TYR A 11 -5.72 -0.27 -0.28
C TYR A 11 -5.54 1.13 0.27
N ILE A 12 -4.35 1.39 0.81
CA ILE A 12 -3.97 2.70 1.33
C ILE A 12 -2.73 3.17 0.56
N ARG A 13 -2.80 4.39 0.03
CA ARG A 13 -1.67 5.07 -0.60
C ARG A 13 -1.40 6.38 0.12
N ILE A 14 -0.25 6.46 0.77
CA ILE A 14 0.25 7.67 1.42
C ILE A 14 1.42 8.18 0.59
N GLN A 15 1.41 9.47 0.23
CA GLN A 15 2.44 10.08 -0.61
C GLN A 15 2.82 11.47 -0.09
N GLY A 16 4.11 11.68 0.14
CA GLY A 16 4.69 13.00 0.40
C GLY A 16 4.84 13.76 -0.92
N ASN A 17 3.89 14.65 -1.21
CA ASN A 17 3.96 15.47 -2.43
C ASN A 17 5.09 16.50 -2.36
N GLY A 18 5.75 16.75 -3.49
CA GLY A 18 6.73 17.83 -3.62
C GLY A 18 8.15 17.52 -3.13
N ILE A 19 8.39 16.31 -2.58
CA ILE A 19 9.71 15.86 -2.14
C ILE A 19 10.37 15.08 -3.29
N VAL A 20 11.56 15.51 -3.71
CA VAL A 20 12.40 14.77 -4.68
C VAL A 20 13.82 14.72 -4.13
N GLY A 21 14.31 13.53 -3.77
CA GLY A 21 15.69 13.35 -3.29
C GLY A 21 16.05 14.13 -2.02
N GLY A 22 15.12 14.26 -1.07
CA GLY A 22 15.35 15.03 0.17
C GLY A 22 15.32 16.55 -0.02
N LEU A 23 14.86 17.01 -1.19
CA LEU A 23 14.67 18.41 -1.48
C LEU A 23 13.19 18.68 -1.79
N GLU A 24 12.67 19.78 -1.28
CA GLU A 24 11.32 20.25 -1.60
C GLU A 24 11.36 21.10 -2.86
N LYS A 25 10.46 20.79 -3.81
CA LYS A 25 10.24 21.61 -5.00
C LYS A 25 9.76 22.99 -4.57
N GLY A 26 10.61 24.00 -4.77
CA GLY A 26 10.20 25.39 -4.71
C GLY A 26 9.17 25.73 -5.80
N LYS A 27 8.50 26.87 -5.65
CA LYS A 27 7.64 27.44 -6.72
C LYS A 27 8.47 27.64 -8.00
N ARG A 28 7.80 27.72 -9.17
CA ARG A 28 8.43 27.88 -10.49
C ARG A 28 9.49 29.00 -10.44
N GLY A 29 10.77 28.64 -10.59
CA GLY A 29 11.92 29.56 -10.52
C GLY A 29 12.69 29.61 -9.19
N GLN A 30 12.26 28.92 -8.13
CA GLN A 30 13.01 28.83 -6.87
C GLN A 30 13.90 27.58 -6.81
N LYS A 31 15.09 27.73 -6.19
CA LYS A 31 16.00 26.61 -5.91
C LYS A 31 15.35 25.62 -4.94
N MET A 32 15.60 24.34 -5.17
CA MET A 32 15.16 23.25 -4.29
C MET A 32 15.82 23.41 -2.92
N LYS A 33 15.02 23.34 -1.85
CA LYS A 33 15.50 23.46 -0.47
C LYS A 33 15.69 22.07 0.12
N ARG A 34 16.80 21.85 0.81
CA ARG A 34 16.95 20.62 1.61
C ARG A 34 15.90 20.64 2.70
N ILE A 35 15.18 19.53 2.82
CA ILE A 35 14.19 19.34 3.87
C ILE A 35 14.61 18.21 4.78
N ASN A 36 14.18 18.31 6.03
CA ASN A 36 14.21 17.18 6.93
C ASN A 36 13.09 16.22 6.51
N ILE A 37 13.47 15.06 5.97
CA ILE A 37 12.52 14.06 5.48
C ILE A 37 11.64 13.54 6.62
N LEU A 38 12.18 13.47 7.83
CA LEU A 38 11.48 12.96 9.01
C LEU A 38 10.33 13.89 9.40
N GLU A 39 10.63 15.18 9.55
CA GLU A 39 9.64 16.22 9.81
C GLU A 39 8.56 16.26 8.73
N LYS A 40 8.95 16.10 7.46
CA LYS A 40 7.97 16.08 6.37
C LYS A 40 7.10 14.82 6.36
N ALA A 41 7.63 13.70 6.83
CA ALA A 41 6.85 12.48 7.01
C ALA A 41 5.83 12.65 8.14
N ASP A 42 6.22 13.27 9.27
CA ASP A 42 5.31 13.56 10.38
C ASP A 42 4.18 14.51 9.93
N GLU A 43 4.52 15.59 9.20
CA GLU A 43 3.51 16.47 8.58
C GLU A 43 2.57 15.69 7.66
N MET A 44 3.10 14.78 6.84
CA MET A 44 2.30 13.96 5.92
C MET A 44 1.35 13.02 6.67
N LEU A 45 1.74 12.50 7.83
CA LEU A 45 0.88 11.63 8.65
C LEU A 45 -0.31 12.39 9.27
N THR A 46 -0.12 13.66 9.64
CA THR A 46 -1.20 14.51 10.19
C THR A 46 -2.19 15.01 9.15
N GLN A 47 -1.86 14.94 7.86
CA GLN A 47 -2.76 15.35 6.79
C GLN A 47 -3.98 14.43 6.70
N LYS A 48 -5.13 15.04 6.35
CA LYS A 48 -6.36 14.32 6.04
C LYS A 48 -6.19 13.42 4.82
N ASN A 49 -6.73 12.21 4.92
CA ASN A 49 -6.62 11.23 3.86
C ASN A 49 -7.48 11.61 2.65
N ILE A 50 -6.97 11.30 1.44
CA ILE A 50 -7.69 11.48 0.19
C ILE A 50 -7.88 10.11 -0.46
N GLU A 51 -9.14 9.69 -0.62
CA GLU A 51 -9.49 8.47 -1.32
C GLU A 51 -9.81 8.76 -2.79
N ALA A 52 -9.34 7.89 -3.67
CA ALA A 52 -9.78 7.88 -5.06
C ALA A 52 -11.01 6.97 -5.17
N VAL A 53 -12.18 7.58 -5.39
CA VAL A 53 -13.44 6.88 -5.60
C VAL A 53 -13.66 6.74 -7.10
N LEU A 54 -13.80 5.50 -7.57
CA LEU A 54 -13.98 5.17 -8.98
C LEU A 54 -15.19 5.94 -9.55
N PHE A 55 -14.98 6.62 -10.67
CA PHE A 55 -15.95 7.51 -11.34
C PHE A 55 -16.45 8.73 -10.54
N LYS A 56 -16.08 8.89 -9.26
CA LYS A 56 -16.44 10.04 -8.43
C LYS A 56 -15.24 10.95 -8.11
N GLY A 57 -14.06 10.61 -8.62
CA GLY A 57 -12.85 11.41 -8.44
C GLY A 57 -12.22 11.23 -7.06
N LYS A 58 -11.61 12.30 -6.54
CA LYS A 58 -10.95 12.28 -5.23
C LYS A 58 -11.90 12.80 -4.17
N LYS A 59 -12.06 12.06 -3.08
CA LYS A 59 -12.84 12.44 -1.90
C LYS A 59 -11.88 12.64 -0.72
N MET A 60 -11.94 13.82 -0.11
CA MET A 60 -11.24 14.08 1.16
C MET A 60 -12.05 13.48 2.29
N ILE A 61 -11.39 12.77 3.19
CA ILE A 61 -12.00 12.13 4.36
C ILE A 61 -11.55 12.88 5.60
N GLU A 62 -12.35 12.82 6.66
CA GLU A 62 -12.04 13.52 7.91
C GLU A 62 -10.85 12.90 8.63
N ASN A 63 -10.71 11.57 8.54
CA ASN A 63 -9.63 10.82 9.16
C ASN A 63 -8.26 11.21 8.59
N THR A 64 -7.27 11.26 9.49
CA THR A 64 -5.88 11.51 9.13
C THR A 64 -5.22 10.28 8.49
N ASN A 65 -4.08 10.49 7.83
CA ASN A 65 -3.28 9.40 7.28
C ASN A 65 -2.76 8.48 8.41
N LEU A 66 -2.45 9.04 9.58
CA LEU A 66 -2.06 8.29 10.77
C LEU A 66 -3.16 7.34 11.22
N GLU A 67 -4.38 7.84 11.45
CA GLU A 67 -5.51 7.02 11.90
C GLU A 67 -5.79 5.85 10.96
N LYS A 68 -5.71 6.09 9.64
CA LYS A 68 -5.87 5.02 8.66
C LYS A 68 -4.78 3.97 8.75
N LEU A 69 -3.53 4.39 9.00
CA LEU A 69 -2.41 3.48 9.15
C LEU A 69 -2.55 2.63 10.42
N GLU A 70 -3.05 3.21 11.51
CA GLU A 70 -3.34 2.49 12.76
C GLU A 70 -4.41 1.41 12.58
N VAL A 71 -5.51 1.73 11.88
CA VAL A 71 -6.56 0.75 11.56
C VAL A 71 -5.97 -0.40 10.75
N PHE A 72 -5.18 -0.09 9.72
CA PHE A 72 -4.55 -1.10 8.88
C PHE A 72 -3.54 -1.95 9.65
N ALA A 73 -2.74 -1.35 10.54
CA ALA A 73 -1.84 -2.08 11.42
C ALA A 73 -2.62 -3.05 12.32
N GLY A 74 -3.76 -2.64 12.87
CA GLY A 74 -4.65 -3.50 13.63
C GLY A 74 -5.17 -4.71 12.84
N GLU A 75 -5.52 -4.52 11.57
CA GLU A 75 -5.92 -5.63 10.67
C GLU A 75 -4.75 -6.60 10.39
N VAL A 76 -3.54 -6.07 10.20
CA VAL A 76 -2.33 -6.89 9.99
C VAL A 76 -2.02 -7.74 11.22
N ILE A 77 -2.11 -7.18 12.43
CA ILE A 77 -1.87 -7.92 13.68
C ILE A 77 -2.91 -9.03 13.85
N LYS A 78 -4.20 -8.73 13.61
CA LYS A 78 -5.27 -9.73 13.66
C LYS A 78 -5.05 -10.86 12.65
N GLU A 79 -4.63 -10.53 11.43
CA GLU A 79 -4.32 -11.52 10.41
C GLU A 79 -3.10 -12.39 10.78
N GLU A 80 -2.08 -11.81 11.41
CA GLU A 80 -0.93 -12.56 11.92
C GLU A 80 -1.35 -13.57 12.99
N GLU A 81 -2.16 -13.15 13.97
CA GLU A 81 -2.68 -14.02 15.02
C GLU A 81 -3.57 -15.13 14.45
N ARG A 82 -4.42 -14.79 13.47
CA ARG A 82 -5.23 -15.76 12.74
C ARG A 82 -4.37 -16.81 12.04
N ARG A 83 -3.23 -16.44 11.46
CA ARG A 83 -2.30 -17.41 10.83
C ARG A 83 -1.58 -18.28 11.85
N LYS A 84 -1.26 -17.75 13.03
CA LYS A 84 -0.66 -18.53 14.13
C LYS A 84 -1.62 -19.58 14.70
N SER A 85 -2.91 -19.25 14.76
CA SER A 85 -3.97 -20.13 15.26
C SER A 85 -4.62 -21.02 14.18
N SER A 86 -4.30 -20.79 12.91
CA SER A 86 -4.87 -21.52 11.79
C SER A 86 -4.28 -22.92 11.68
N ILE A 87 -5.16 -23.92 11.62
CA ILE A 87 -4.82 -25.33 11.34
C ILE A 87 -4.29 -25.47 9.89
N LEU A 88 -4.67 -24.55 8.99
CA LEU A 88 -4.21 -24.55 7.61
C LEU A 88 -2.78 -24.00 7.51
N PRO A 89 -1.89 -24.65 6.74
CA PRO A 89 -0.53 -24.20 6.56
C PRO A 89 -0.50 -22.83 5.88
N THR A 90 0.37 -21.93 6.37
CA THR A 90 0.60 -20.65 5.69
C THR A 90 1.26 -20.94 4.35
N VAL A 91 0.53 -20.68 3.26
CA VAL A 91 1.05 -20.85 1.90
C VAL A 91 2.07 -19.73 1.63
N LEU A 92 3.36 -20.08 1.68
CA LEU A 92 4.43 -19.20 1.23
C LEU A 92 4.46 -19.22 -0.30
N LEU A 93 4.14 -18.09 -0.92
CA LEU A 93 4.38 -17.93 -2.35
C LEU A 93 5.88 -17.94 -2.58
N LYS A 94 6.39 -19.03 -3.15
CA LYS A 94 7.80 -19.16 -3.54
C LYS A 94 8.09 -18.07 -4.57
N GLN A 95 8.74 -17.00 -4.13
CA GLN A 95 9.22 -15.95 -5.00
C GLN A 95 10.38 -16.55 -5.80
N ALA A 96 10.05 -17.11 -6.96
CA ALA A 96 11.05 -17.68 -7.84
C ALA A 96 11.99 -16.53 -8.25
N ALA A 97 13.27 -16.69 -7.92
CA ALA A 97 14.34 -15.79 -8.33
C ALA A 97 14.52 -15.90 -9.85
N PHE A 98 13.65 -15.24 -10.61
CA PHE A 98 13.82 -15.07 -12.05
C PHE A 98 14.05 -13.59 -12.35
N PRO A 99 15.12 -13.24 -13.09
CA PRO A 99 15.35 -11.88 -13.51
C PRO A 99 14.43 -11.53 -14.70
N SER A 100 13.89 -10.32 -14.66
CA SER A 100 13.36 -9.54 -15.79
C SER A 100 11.91 -9.79 -16.25
N PRO A 101 11.13 -8.73 -16.55
CA PRO A 101 9.70 -8.79 -16.80
C PRO A 101 9.40 -9.11 -18.26
N ARG A 102 8.72 -10.24 -18.51
CA ARG A 102 8.13 -10.49 -19.84
C ARG A 102 6.69 -9.99 -19.85
N THR A 103 6.47 -8.96 -20.67
CA THR A 103 5.15 -8.50 -21.09
C THR A 103 4.39 -9.65 -21.75
N SER A 104 3.09 -9.72 -21.44
CA SER A 104 2.04 -10.42 -22.17
C SER A 104 1.76 -11.90 -21.83
N SER A 105 0.48 -12.11 -21.49
CA SER A 105 -0.34 -13.32 -21.66
C SER A 105 -0.26 -14.42 -20.60
N ALA A 106 -1.41 -14.58 -19.93
CA ALA A 106 -1.96 -15.76 -19.24
C ALA A 106 -1.12 -17.05 -19.23
N SER A 107 -0.93 -17.64 -18.05
CA SER A 107 -0.88 -19.11 -17.90
C SER A 107 -1.07 -19.57 -16.44
N ALA A 108 -2.16 -20.32 -16.26
CA ALA A 108 -2.41 -21.46 -15.38
C ALA A 108 -1.84 -21.49 -13.95
N THR A 109 -2.76 -21.42 -12.99
CA THR A 109 -2.60 -21.88 -11.60
C THR A 109 -2.46 -23.40 -11.57
N THR A 110 -1.26 -23.94 -11.33
CA THR A 110 -1.10 -25.35 -10.95
C THR A 110 -1.03 -25.44 -9.42
N LEU A 111 -2.14 -25.82 -8.80
CA LEU A 111 -2.24 -26.21 -7.40
C LEU A 111 -1.59 -27.60 -7.23
N SER A 112 -0.43 -27.67 -6.57
CA SER A 112 0.14 -28.94 -6.12
C SER A 112 -0.21 -29.16 -4.64
N THR A 113 -1.21 -29.99 -4.38
CA THR A 113 -1.55 -30.51 -3.06
C THR A 113 -0.51 -31.55 -2.67
N ILE A 114 0.28 -31.31 -1.63
CA ILE A 114 1.10 -32.36 -1.02
C ILE A 114 0.31 -32.89 0.17
N SER A 115 -0.32 -34.05 -0.02
CA SER A 115 -0.92 -34.85 1.04
C SER A 115 0.17 -35.77 1.60
N SER A 116 0.38 -35.76 2.91
CA SER A 116 1.17 -36.79 3.60
C SER A 116 0.30 -37.48 4.65
N CYS A 117 0.32 -38.82 4.58
CA CYS A 117 -0.24 -39.77 5.54
C CYS A 117 0.55 -39.82 6.85
#